data_AF-A0A1E4GRD1-F1
#
_entry.id   AF-A0A1E4GRD1-F1
#
_cell.length_a   1.000
_cell.length_b   1.000
_cell.length_c   1.000
_cell.angle_alpha   90.00
_cell.angle_beta   90.00
_cell.angle_gamma   90.00
#
_symmetry.space_group_name_H-M   'P 1'
#
loop_
_entity.id
_entity.type
_entity.pdbx_description
1 polymer ?
#
loop_
_entity_poly.entity_id
_entity_poly.type
_entity_poly.pdbx_seq_one_letter_code
_entity_poly.pdbx_strand_id
1 'polypeptide(L)' 'MATPDPKIPRPPDRPQDYECCKRGCCPCIFDYYYDALERWEARVEAMGFDPKAVLAQYPS' A
#
# COMPACT_ATOMS: atom_id res chain seq x y z
N MET A 1 -16.49 8.44 10.72
CA MET A 1 -15.02 8.45 10.60
C MET A 1 -14.51 7.22 11.34
N ALA A 2 -14.40 6.08 10.65
CA ALA A 2 -13.81 4.89 11.24
C ALA A 2 -12.30 5.14 11.34
N THR A 3 -11.83 5.39 12.57
CA THR A 3 -10.39 5.44 12.82
C THR A 3 -9.90 4.00 12.73
N PRO A 4 -8.95 3.66 11.85
CA PRO A 4 -8.40 2.31 11.80
C PRO A 4 -7.85 2.00 13.19
N ASP A 5 -8.13 0.80 13.70
CA ASP A 5 -7.55 0.33 14.95
C ASP A 5 -6.04 0.64 14.96
N PRO A 6 -5.50 1.30 16.00
CA PRO A 6 -4.12 1.80 16.01
C PRO A 6 -3.05 0.69 15.89
N LYS A 7 -3.47 -0.58 15.83
CA LYS A 7 -2.63 -1.75 15.60
C LYS A 7 -2.30 -1.99 14.13
N ILE A 8 -3.20 -1.64 13.20
CA ILE A 8 -3.01 -1.94 11.79
C ILE A 8 -2.24 -0.78 11.14
N PRO A 9 -1.06 -1.02 10.55
CA PRO A 9 -0.34 0.02 9.82
C PRO A 9 -1.16 0.54 8.64
N ARG A 10 -1.04 1.83 8.31
CA ARG A 10 -1.63 2.36 7.07
C ARG A 10 -0.97 1.71 5.84
N PRO A 11 -1.74 1.39 4.79
CA PRO A 11 -1.17 0.91 3.54
C PRO A 11 -0.30 2.01 2.91
N PRO A 12 0.67 1.62 2.06
CA PRO A 12 1.40 2.59 1.26
C PRO A 12 0.44 3.30 0.30
N ASP A 13 0.65 4.61 0.11
CA ASP A 13 -0.08 5.40 -0.88
C ASP A 13 0.34 4.98 -2.30
N ARG A 14 -0.65 4.76 -3.16
CA ARG A 14 -0.38 4.38 -4.55
C ARG A 14 0.19 5.59 -5.29
N PRO A 15 1.40 5.49 -5.88
CA PRO A 15 1.97 6.60 -6.62
C PRO A 15 1.10 6.92 -7.82
N GLN A 16 0.98 8.21 -8.09
CA GLN A 16 0.19 8.72 -9.20
C GLN A 16 0.96 8.64 -10.51
N ASP A 17 0.24 8.67 -11.64
CA ASP A 17 0.86 8.53 -12.95
C ASP A 17 1.85 9.68 -13.28
N TYR A 18 1.67 10.86 -12.68
CA TYR A 18 2.58 11.98 -12.84
C TYR A 18 3.90 11.82 -12.05
N GLU A 19 3.92 10.98 -11.01
CA GLU A 19 5.13 10.64 -10.26
C GLU A 19 5.95 9.57 -10.98
N CYS A 20 5.28 8.78 -11.83
CA CYS A 20 5.96 7.93 -12.78
C CYS A 20 6.69 8.83 -13.80
N CYS A 21 7.99 8.59 -13.99
CA CYS A 21 8.82 9.32 -14.95
C CYS A 21 8.31 9.22 -16.41
N LYS A 22 7.34 8.31 -16.70
CA LYS A 22 6.74 8.00 -18.02
C LYS A 22 7.74 7.70 -19.15
N ARG A 23 9.03 7.60 -18.83
CA ARG A 23 10.15 7.37 -19.76
C ARG A 23 10.83 6.01 -19.60
N GLY A 24 10.25 5.11 -18.81
CA GLY A 24 10.82 3.79 -18.53
C GLY A 24 12.00 3.81 -17.55
N CYS A 25 12.02 4.76 -16.60
CA CYS A 25 13.01 4.74 -15.54
C CYS A 25 12.89 3.44 -14.73
N CYS A 26 13.99 2.70 -14.60
CA CYS A 26 14.09 1.48 -13.83
C CYS A 26 15.10 1.72 -12.71
N PRO A 27 14.70 1.60 -11.42
CA PRO A 27 13.43 1.04 -10.93
C PRO A 27 12.22 1.98 -11.08
N CYS A 28 11.05 1.41 -11.41
CA CYS A 28 9.82 2.17 -11.53
C CYS A 28 9.31 2.54 -10.13
N ILE A 29 8.65 3.69 -9.97
CA ILE A 29 8.01 4.05 -8.70
C ILE A 29 6.95 3.02 -8.27
N PHE A 30 6.31 2.37 -9.25
CA PHE A 30 5.39 1.26 -9.00
C PHE A 30 6.10 0.03 -8.42
N ASP A 31 7.34 -0.27 -8.83
CA ASP A 31 8.10 -1.39 -8.25
C ASP A 31 8.34 -1.18 -6.75
N TYR A 32 8.75 0.03 -6.37
CA TYR A 32 8.89 0.40 -4.95
C TYR A 32 7.57 0.32 -4.19
N TYR A 33 6.47 0.75 -4.83
CA TYR A 33 5.15 0.63 -4.24
C TYR A 33 4.75 -0.83 -4.01
N TYR A 34 4.95 -1.72 -4.98
CA TYR A 34 4.61 -3.13 -4.82
C TYR A 34 5.48 -3.83 -3.77
N ASP A 35 6.78 -3.54 -3.70
CA ASP A 35 7.67 -4.06 -2.63
C ASP A 35 7.20 -3.57 -1.24
N ALA A 36 6.84 -2.29 -1.11
CA ALA A 36 6.30 -1.75 0.13
C ALA A 36 4.93 -2.36 0.48
N LEU A 37 4.09 -2.57 -0.53
CA LEU A 37 2.76 -3.16 -0.38
C LEU A 37 2.87 -4.61 0.09
N GLU A 38 3.71 -5.42 -0.53
CA GLU A 38 3.92 -6.83 -0.14
C GLU A 38 4.34 -6.96 1.34
N ARG A 39 5.29 -6.11 1.78
CA ARG A 39 5.73 -6.07 3.19
C ARG A 39 4.61 -5.66 4.13
N TRP A 40 3.75 -4.76 3.70
CA TRP A 40 2.59 -4.33 4.46
C TRP A 40 1.54 -5.43 4.52
N GLU A 41 1.22 -6.09 3.41
CA GLU A 41 0.27 -7.21 3.34
C GLU A 41 0.69 -8.32 4.30
N ALA A 42 1.95 -8.76 4.23
CA ALA A 42 2.50 -9.78 5.12
C ALA A 42 2.40 -9.39 6.60
N ARG A 43 2.56 -8.10 6.92
CA ARG A 43 2.44 -7.58 8.29
C ARG A 43 0.98 -7.59 8.76
N VAL A 44 0.04 -7.24 7.91
CA VAL A 44 -1.40 -7.24 8.21
C VAL A 44 -1.92 -8.68 8.38
N GLU A 45 -1.48 -9.60 7.51
CA GLU A 45 -1.75 -11.03 7.64
C GLU A 45 -1.17 -11.61 8.93
N ALA A 46 0.08 -11.26 9.28
CA ALA A 46 0.71 -11.68 10.54
C ALA A 46 -0.02 -11.15 11.78
N MET A 47 -0.78 -10.05 11.65
CA MET A 47 -1.65 -9.53 12.71
C MET A 47 -3.03 -10.23 12.74
N GLY A 48 -3.34 -11.08 11.77
CA GLY A 48 -4.62 -11.80 11.66
C GLY A 48 -5.72 -10.99 10.98
N PHE A 49 -5.38 -9.98 10.18
CA PHE A 49 -6.34 -9.17 9.43
C PHE A 49 -6.21 -9.42 7.92
N ASP A 50 -7.30 -9.16 7.18
CA ASP A 50 -7.32 -9.23 5.73
C ASP A 50 -6.76 -7.94 5.09
N PRO A 51 -5.59 -7.96 4.43
CA PRO A 51 -5.02 -6.76 3.81
C PRO A 51 -5.94 -6.14 2.76
N LYS A 52 -6.68 -6.96 1.99
CA LYS A 52 -7.69 -6.45 1.05
C LYS A 52 -8.84 -5.72 1.74
N ALA A 53 -9.31 -6.22 2.88
CA ALA A 53 -10.38 -5.58 3.64
C ALA A 53 -9.91 -4.26 4.26
N VAL A 54 -8.64 -4.19 4.65
CA VAL A 54 -8.02 -2.96 5.13
C VAL A 54 -7.86 -1.97 3.96
N LEU A 55 -7.34 -2.39 2.80
CA LEU A 55 -7.26 -1.54 1.60
C LEU A 55 -8.64 -1.00 1.17
N ALA A 56 -9.69 -1.82 1.24
CA ALA A 56 -11.05 -1.40 0.92
C ALA A 56 -11.59 -0.29 1.86
N GLN A 57 -11.03 -0.15 3.06
CA GLN A 57 -11.37 0.94 3.99
C GLN A 57 -10.62 2.25 3.70
N TYR A 58 -9.58 2.22 2.87
CA TYR A 58 -8.87 3.41 2.41
C TYR A 58 -9.31 3.73 0.97
N PRO A 59 -10.44 4.43 0.78
CA PRO A 59 -10.76 4.95 -0.54
C PRO A 59 -9.67 5.95 -0.94
N SER A 60 -8.96 5.61 -2.02
CA SER A 60 -7.99 6.49 -2.68
C SER A 60 -8.66 7.71 -3.29
#